data_AF-A0A1V6BQ57-F1
#
_entry.id   AF-A0A1V6BQ57-F1
#
_cell.length_a   1.000
_cell.length_b   1.000
_cell.length_c   1.000
_cell.angle_alpha   90.00
_cell.angle_beta   90.00
_cell.angle_gamma   90.00
#
_symmetry.space_group_name_H-M   'P 1'
#
loop_
_entity.id
_entity.type
_entity.pdbx_description
1 polymer ?
#
loop_
_entity_poly.entity_id
_entity_poly.type
_entity_poly.pdbx_seq_one_letter_code
_entity_poly.pdbx_strand_id
1 'polypeptide(L)' 'MPKKHVKENKKEWSETLDFNKPSFTFIPKGNHQWRQQGPYLVCKSCELQHAVFIGMDKEMVGTDKEGQPILKSKKSIKGF' A
#
# COMPACT_ATOMS: atom_id res chain seq x y z
N MET A 1 26.98 37.57 42.18
CA MET A 1 27.66 37.10 40.94
C MET A 1 26.61 36.75 39.91
N PRO A 2 26.60 37.32 38.69
CA PRO A 2 25.60 36.95 37.70
C PRO A 2 25.93 35.57 37.13
N LYS A 3 24.94 34.66 37.16
CA LYS A 3 25.05 33.31 36.61
C LYS A 3 25.15 33.44 35.07
N LYS A 4 26.31 33.08 34.51
CA LYS A 4 26.50 32.98 33.06
C LYS A 4 25.55 31.90 32.53
N HIS A 5 24.56 32.29 31.75
CA HIS A 5 23.74 31.35 30.99
C HIS A 5 24.61 30.72 29.90
N VAL A 6 25.03 29.48 30.14
CA VAL A 6 25.65 28.64 29.11
C VAL A 6 24.54 28.31 28.11
N LYS A 7 24.64 28.87 26.89
CA LYS A 7 23.76 28.47 25.79
C LYS A 7 24.15 27.06 25.37
N GLU A 8 23.39 26.07 25.82
CA GLU A 8 23.51 24.71 25.32
C GLU A 8 23.18 24.70 23.82
N ASN A 9 24.17 24.35 23.03
CA ASN A 9 24.07 24.23 21.58
C ASN A 9 23.29 22.94 21.29
N LYS A 10 21.96 23.02 21.27
CA LYS A 10 21.08 21.93 20.83
C LYS A 10 21.37 21.69 19.35
N LYS A 11 22.23 20.71 19.08
CA LYS A 11 22.57 20.26 17.73
C LYS A 11 21.29 19.75 17.08
N GLU A 12 20.70 20.57 16.22
CA GLU A 12 19.52 20.24 15.45
C GLU A 12 19.87 19.10 14.49
N TRP A 13 19.20 17.96 14.64
CA TRP A 13 19.38 16.83 13.73
C TRP A 13 18.56 17.11 12.48
N SER A 14 19.23 17.50 11.41
CA SER A 14 18.66 17.61 10.06
C SER A 14 19.23 16.51 9.19
N GLU A 15 18.38 15.76 8.49
CA GLU A 15 18.81 14.87 7.42
C GLU A 15 18.52 15.53 6.07
N THR A 16 19.47 15.40 5.13
CA THR A 16 19.29 15.84 3.75
C THR A 16 18.97 14.60 2.90
N LEU A 17 17.75 14.52 2.39
CA LEU A 17 17.31 13.43 1.52
C LEU A 17 17.70 13.71 0.06
N ASP A 18 18.38 12.76 -0.59
CA ASP A 18 18.63 12.77 -2.03
C ASP A 18 17.57 11.93 -2.76
N PHE A 19 16.56 12.60 -3.31
CA PHE A 19 15.47 11.93 -4.04
C PHE A 19 15.92 11.26 -5.35
N ASN A 20 17.12 11.55 -5.86
CA ASN A 20 17.67 10.87 -7.04
C ASN A 20 18.41 9.57 -6.69
N LYS A 21 18.65 9.31 -5.40
CA LYS A 21 19.29 8.09 -4.90
C LYS A 21 18.47 7.52 -3.74
N PRO A 22 17.25 7.03 -4.01
CA PRO A 22 16.42 6.48 -2.96
C PRO A 22 17.10 5.26 -2.33
N SER A 23 17.09 5.20 -1.00
CA SER A 23 17.56 4.03 -0.25
C SER A 23 16.68 2.81 -0.44
N PHE A 24 15.46 3.00 -0.96
CA PHE A 24 14.51 1.96 -1.29
C PHE A 24 13.78 2.27 -2.60
N THR A 25 13.80 1.32 -3.54
CA THR A 25 13.05 1.40 -4.79
C THR A 25 11.99 0.31 -4.79
N PHE A 26 10.72 0.70 -4.79
CA PHE A 26 9.63 -0.26 -4.95
C PHE A 26 9.55 -0.73 -6.40
N ILE A 27 9.77 -2.02 -6.62
CA ILE A 27 9.55 -2.66 -7.93
C ILE A 27 8.23 -3.43 -7.84
N PRO A 28 7.16 -2.99 -8.54
CA PRO A 28 5.90 -3.71 -8.54
C PRO A 28 6.10 -5.10 -9.11
N LYS A 29 5.67 -6.13 -8.38
CA LYS A 29 5.59 -7.49 -8.93
C LYS A 29 4.41 -7.50 -9.90
N GLY A 30 4.64 -7.92 -11.16
CA GLY A 30 3.57 -7.97 -12.17
C GLY A 30 2.38 -8.86 -11.79
N ASN A 31 2.64 -9.92 -10.99
CA ASN A 31 1.61 -10.85 -10.54
C ASN A 31 1.27 -10.62 -9.06
N HIS A 32 -0.02 -10.43 -8.77
CA HIS A 32 -0.52 -10.12 -7.44
C HIS A 32 -1.40 -11.25 -6.88
N GLN A 33 -1.17 -11.61 -5.62
CA GLN A 33 -2.07 -12.53 -4.89
C GLN A 33 -3.17 -11.72 -4.19
N TRP A 34 -4.29 -11.55 -4.88
CA TRP A 34 -5.43 -10.79 -4.37
C TRP A 34 -6.28 -11.59 -3.40
N ARG A 35 -6.70 -10.95 -2.31
CA ARG A 35 -7.71 -11.44 -1.38
C ARG A 35 -8.77 -10.36 -1.19
N GLN A 36 -10.04 -10.71 -1.36
CA GLN A 36 -11.12 -9.76 -1.11
C GLN A 36 -11.34 -9.58 0.40
N GLN A 37 -11.40 -8.32 0.83
CA GLN A 37 -11.75 -7.89 2.18
C GLN A 37 -12.79 -6.77 2.08
N GLY A 38 -14.07 -7.14 2.24
CA GLY A 38 -15.18 -6.20 2.00
C GLY A 38 -15.20 -5.73 0.54
N PRO A 39 -15.23 -4.42 0.27
CA PRO A 39 -15.22 -3.88 -1.09
C PRO A 39 -13.81 -3.65 -1.68
N TYR A 40 -12.77 -4.18 -1.02
CA TYR A 40 -11.39 -4.02 -1.43
C TYR A 40 -10.76 -5.36 -1.84
N LEU A 41 -9.86 -5.32 -2.82
CA LEU A 41 -8.89 -6.37 -3.10
C LEU A 41 -7.57 -6.00 -2.48
N VAL A 42 -7.11 -6.79 -1.51
CA VAL A 42 -5.86 -6.59 -0.80
C VAL A 42 -4.81 -7.52 -1.37
N CYS A 43 -3.66 -6.97 -1.78
CA CYS A 43 -2.55 -7.78 -2.24
C CYS A 43 -1.80 -8.38 -1.06
N LYS A 44 -1.46 -9.68 -1.14
CA LYS A 44 -0.69 -10.40 -0.12
C LYS A 44 0.71 -10.81 -0.57
N SER A 45 1.11 -10.51 -1.81
CA SER A 45 2.40 -10.91 -2.39
C SER A 45 3.44 -9.78 -2.51
N CYS A 46 3.01 -8.52 -2.45
CA CYS A 46 3.88 -7.35 -2.54
C CYS A 46 4.42 -6.95 -1.16
N GLU A 47 5.65 -6.44 -1.14
CA GLU A 47 6.30 -5.93 0.08
C GLU A 47 5.58 -4.69 0.59
N LEU A 48 5.24 -3.78 -0.33
CA LEU A 48 4.36 -2.66 -0.03
C LEU A 48 2.92 -3.18 0.04
N GLN A 49 2.27 -2.96 1.17
CA GLN A 49 0.85 -3.30 1.32
C GLN A 49 0.01 -2.35 0.47
N HIS A 50 -0.86 -2.90 -0.37
CA HIS A 50 -1.76 -2.12 -1.19
C HIS A 50 -3.10 -2.81 -1.39
N ALA A 51 -4.12 -1.98 -1.63
CA ALA A 51 -5.48 -2.43 -1.85
C ALA A 51 -6.15 -1.62 -2.97
N VAL A 52 -7.07 -2.26 -3.69
CA VAL A 52 -7.87 -1.63 -4.76
C VAL A 52 -9.33 -1.71 -4.38
N PHE A 53 -10.03 -0.58 -4.41
CA PHE A 53 -11.48 -0.55 -4.22
C PHE A 53 -12.18 -1.05 -5.49
N ILE A 54 -13.00 -2.09 -5.37
CA ILE A 54 -13.72 -2.70 -6.50
C ILE A 54 -15.20 -2.32 -6.55
N GLY A 55 -15.70 -1.65 -5.51
CA GLY A 55 -17.10 -1.30 -5.34
C GLY A 55 -17.86 -2.27 -4.44
N MET A 56 -18.97 -1.78 -3.86
CA MET A 56 -19.83 -2.58 -2.96
C MET A 56 -20.65 -3.63 -3.69
N ASP A 57 -20.83 -3.46 -5.00
CA ASP A 57 -21.67 -4.25 -5.89
C ASP A 57 -20.91 -5.34 -6.64
N LYS A 58 -19.59 -5.42 -6.48
CA LYS A 58 -18.74 -6.43 -7.12
C LYS A 58 -18.19 -7.44 -6.12
N GLU A 59 -17.86 -8.61 -6.64
CA GLU A 59 -17.27 -9.70 -5.90
C GLU A 59 -16.25 -10.42 -6.79
N MET A 60 -15.11 -10.74 -6.21
CA MET A 60 -14.04 -11.48 -6.84
C MET A 60 -14.37 -12.96 -6.79
N VAL A 61 -14.42 -13.59 -7.96
CA VAL A 61 -14.78 -15.00 -8.11
C VAL A 61 -13.58 -15.89 -8.43
N GLY A 62 -12.40 -15.29 -8.63
CA GLY A 62 -11.15 -16.00 -8.93
C GLY A 62 -10.15 -15.09 -9.61
N THR A 63 -9.05 -15.67 -10.07
CA THR A 63 -8.03 -15.01 -10.90
C THR A 63 -7.96 -15.66 -12.26
N ASP A 64 -7.58 -14.91 -13.29
CA ASP A 64 -7.28 -15.46 -14.61
C ASP A 64 -5.87 -16.08 -14.68
N LYS A 65 -5.45 -16.48 -15.90
CA LYS A 65 -4.13 -17.10 -16.15
C LYS A 65 -2.95 -16.17 -15.90
N GLU A 66 -3.17 -14.86 -15.92
CA GLU A 66 -2.17 -13.83 -15.67
C GLU A 66 -2.17 -13.39 -14.20
N GLY A 67 -3.09 -13.92 -13.38
CA GLY A 67 -3.24 -13.57 -11.98
C GLY A 67 -4.07 -12.31 -11.75
N GLN A 68 -4.77 -11.81 -12.78
CA GLN A 68 -5.66 -10.66 -12.63
C GLN A 68 -6.98 -11.09 -11.99
N PRO A 69 -7.59 -10.26 -11.11
CA PRO A 69 -8.81 -10.63 -10.42
C PRO A 69 -10.02 -10.57 -11.35
N ILE A 70 -10.79 -11.65 -11.39
CA ILE A 70 -12.05 -11.73 -12.12
C ILE A 70 -13.17 -11.24 -11.20
N LEU A 71 -13.82 -10.13 -11.59
CA LEU A 71 -14.89 -9.51 -10.85
C LEU A 71 -16.25 -9.79 -11.49
N LYS A 72 -17.25 -10.10 -10.67
CA LYS A 72 -18.65 -10.22 -11.09
C LYS A 72 -19.54 -9.29 -10.27
N SER A 73 -20.65 -8.86 -10.85
CA SER A 73 -21.67 -8.14 -10.10
C SER A 73 -22.35 -9.10 -9.13
N LYS A 74 -22.56 -8.66 -7.89
CA LYS A 74 -23.33 -9.41 -6.88
C LYS A 74 -24.75 -9.74 -7.34
N LYS A 75 -25.34 -8.92 -8.21
CA LYS A 75 -26.66 -9.20 -8.82
C LYS A 75 -26.61 -10.43 -9.72
N SER A 76 -25.50 -10.66 -10.41
CA SER A 76 -25.32 -11.81 -11.31
C SER A 76 -25.01 -13.12 -10.58
N ILE A 77 -24.54 -13.04 -9.33
CA ILE A 77 -24.21 -14.20 -8.49
C ILE A 77 -25.44 -14.72 -7.74
N LYS A 78 -26.39 -13.82 -7.40
CA LYS A 78 -27.67 -14.19 -6.77
C LYS A 78 -28.66 -14.69 -7.82
N GLY A 79 -28.44 -15.92 -8.29
CA GLY A 79 -29.41 -16.71 -9.05
C GLY A 79 -30.15 -17.71 -8.13
N PHE A 80 -30.87 -17.20 -7.14
CA PHE A 80 -31.95 -17.91 -6.44
C PHE A 80 -33.23 -17.09 -6.60
#